data_AF-I9RDV2-F1
#
_entry.id   AF-I9RDV2-F1
#
_cell.length_a   1.000
_cell.length_b   1.000
_cell.length_c   1.000
_cell.angle_alpha   90.00
_cell.angle_beta   90.00
_cell.angle_gamma   90.00
#
_symmetry.space_group_name_H-M   'P 1'
#
loop_
_entity.id
_entity.type
_entity.pdbx_description
1 polymer ?
#
loop_
_entity_poly.entity_id
_entity_poly.type
_entity_poly.pdbx_seq_one_letter_code
_entity_poly.pdbx_strand_id
1 'polypeptide(L)'
;MNEKPDMMINIYGGNNLIAPVASSAIQNFYGDRGDEAADQPEDSEKTENTESVADEKPAQEPAELSDDEFYVSVYIPDIKVMRAYKILLGECTTARELAVVVGKMLADENCRNVDKHTVVKAAFIKSLLPFAKRLVSGGTIANIRAQINNMLASK
;
A
#
# COMPACT_ATOMS: atom_id res chain seq x y z
N MET A 1 14.97 -23.22 -33.89
CA MET A 1 13.79 -22.38 -34.21
C MET A 1 13.70 -21.30 -33.15
N ASN A 2 13.33 -20.06 -33.51
CA ASN A 2 13.07 -18.99 -32.55
C ASN A 2 11.55 -19.00 -32.26
N GLU A 3 11.13 -19.67 -31.20
CA GLU A 3 9.72 -19.68 -30.80
C GLU A 3 9.39 -18.31 -30.20
N LYS A 4 8.41 -17.62 -30.78
CA LYS A 4 7.84 -16.43 -30.16
C LYS A 4 6.85 -16.91 -29.09
N PRO A 5 6.87 -16.34 -27.87
CA PRO A 5 5.89 -16.69 -26.86
C PRO A 5 4.49 -16.31 -27.37
N ASP A 6 3.59 -17.30 -27.40
CA ASP A 6 2.17 -17.09 -27.67
C ASP A 6 1.47 -16.76 -26.35
N MET A 7 0.69 -15.68 -26.33
CA MET A 7 -0.03 -15.22 -25.13
C MET A 7 -1.52 -15.20 -25.41
N MET A 8 -2.28 -15.99 -24.64
CA MET A 8 -3.74 -16.05 -24.73
C MET A 8 -4.38 -15.43 -23.48
N ILE A 9 -5.10 -14.32 -23.67
CA ILE A 9 -5.84 -13.63 -22.59
C ILE A 9 -7.33 -13.97 -22.73
N ASN A 10 -7.90 -14.65 -21.74
CA ASN A 10 -9.32 -14.95 -21.70
C ASN A 10 -10.04 -14.02 -20.72
N ILE A 11 -11.06 -13.29 -21.20
CA ILE A 11 -11.89 -12.40 -20.39
C ILE A 11 -13.30 -12.98 -20.31
N TYR A 12 -13.76 -13.32 -19.10
CA TYR A 12 -15.09 -13.88 -18.87
C TYR A 12 -15.94 -12.94 -18.01
N GLY A 13 -17.00 -12.37 -18.60
CA GLY A 13 -17.95 -11.52 -17.90
C GLY A 13 -17.41 -10.14 -17.48
N GLY A 14 -18.31 -9.24 -17.09
CA GLY A 14 -18.02 -7.87 -16.64
C GLY A 14 -18.97 -6.81 -17.21
N ASN A 15 -19.10 -5.66 -16.53
CA ASN A 15 -19.86 -4.51 -17.02
C ASN A 15 -18.90 -3.33 -17.24
N ASN A 16 -18.81 -2.82 -18.47
CA ASN A 16 -18.01 -1.64 -18.81
C ASN A 16 -18.93 -0.43 -19.00
N LEU A 17 -18.83 0.55 -18.10
CA LEU A 17 -19.56 1.80 -18.20
C LEU A 17 -18.74 2.82 -19.00
N ILE A 18 -19.17 3.09 -20.24
CA ILE A 18 -18.51 4.06 -21.13
C ILE A 18 -19.37 5.34 -21.17
N ALA A 19 -18.75 6.49 -20.89
CA ALA A 19 -19.43 7.77 -21.01
C ALA A 19 -19.76 8.09 -22.48
N PRO A 20 -20.92 8.72 -22.81
CA PRO A 20 -21.34 8.97 -24.19
C PRO A 20 -20.36 9.80 -25.04
N VAL A 21 -19.49 10.58 -24.39
CA VAL A 21 -18.50 11.46 -25.03
C VAL A 21 -17.09 10.84 -25.07
N ALA A 22 -16.91 9.61 -24.60
CA ALA A 22 -15.61 8.95 -24.62
C ALA A 22 -15.25 8.51 -26.04
N SER A 23 -14.09 8.96 -26.54
CA SER A 23 -13.55 8.56 -27.84
C SER A 23 -12.65 7.33 -27.78
N SER A 24 -12.20 6.93 -26.59
CA SER A 24 -11.32 5.77 -26.39
C SER A 24 -11.44 5.20 -24.97
N ALA A 25 -11.27 3.89 -24.83
CA ALA A 25 -11.11 3.21 -23.55
C ALA A 25 -9.79 2.44 -23.56
N ILE A 26 -9.04 2.51 -22.46
CA ILE A 26 -7.76 1.81 -22.30
C ILE A 26 -7.91 0.86 -21.11
N GLN A 27 -7.70 -0.43 -21.34
CA GLN A 27 -7.66 -1.44 -20.30
C GLN A 27 -6.24 -1.99 -20.20
N ASN A 28 -5.57 -1.67 -19.09
CA ASN A 28 -4.21 -2.14 -18.84
C ASN A 28 -4.27 -3.53 -18.19
N PHE A 29 -3.59 -4.50 -18.79
CA PHE A 29 -3.37 -5.82 -18.20
C PHE A 29 -1.90 -5.94 -17.82
N TYR A 30 -1.63 -6.09 -16.54
CA TYR A 30 -0.29 -6.33 -16.02
C TYR A 30 -0.19 -7.83 -15.73
N GLY A 31 0.40 -8.58 -16.66
CA GLY A 31 0.80 -9.96 -16.42
C GLY A 31 2.18 -9.98 -15.79
N ASP A 32 2.34 -10.76 -14.72
CA ASP A 32 3.67 -11.16 -14.23
C ASP A 32 4.28 -12.05 -15.31
N ARG A 33 5.29 -11.53 -16.01
CA ARG A 33 5.96 -12.30 -17.08
C ARG A 33 6.79 -13.35 -16.37
N GLY A 34 6.37 -14.61 -16.48
CA GLY A 34 7.11 -15.76 -15.99
C GLY A 34 8.55 -15.70 -16.48
N ASP A 35 9.47 -15.49 -15.54
CA ASP A 35 10.88 -15.68 -15.77
C ASP A 35 11.12 -17.15 -16.12
N GLU A 36 11.84 -17.31 -17.21
CA GLU A 36 12.26 -18.55 -17.82
C GLU A 36 13.01 -19.41 -16.79
N ALA A 37 12.33 -20.41 -16.21
CA ALA A 37 12.98 -21.55 -15.59
C ALA A 37 13.57 -22.43 -16.70
N ALA A 38 14.68 -21.99 -17.29
CA ALA A 38 15.53 -22.80 -18.15
C ALA A 38 16.88 -23.00 -17.46
N ASP A 39 17.32 -24.25 -17.45
CA ASP A 39 18.61 -24.79 -17.00
C ASP A 39 18.77 -25.05 -15.49
N GLN A 40 18.17 -26.16 -15.05
CA GLN A 40 18.89 -27.05 -14.13
C GLN A 40 19.96 -27.83 -14.94
N PRO A 41 21.16 -27.96 -14.39
CA PRO A 41 21.56 -29.31 -14.02
C PRO A 41 21.97 -29.38 -12.54
N GLU A 42 21.30 -30.27 -11.83
CA GLU A 42 21.81 -30.87 -10.62
C GLU A 42 23.05 -31.70 -11.01
N ASP A 43 24.23 -31.33 -10.52
CA ASP A 43 25.19 -32.37 -10.17
C ASP A 43 25.91 -32.00 -8.87
N SER A 44 25.85 -32.97 -7.99
CA SER A 44 26.09 -32.87 -6.57
C SER A 44 27.52 -33.30 -6.29
N GLU A 45 28.43 -32.37 -5.96
CA GLU A 45 29.65 -32.74 -5.26
C GLU A 45 30.02 -31.73 -4.15
N LYS A 46 30.37 -32.35 -3.03
CA LYS A 46 30.63 -31.88 -1.67
C LYS A 46 32.01 -31.24 -1.55
N THR A 47 32.17 -30.06 -0.92
CA THR A 47 33.37 -29.76 -0.10
C THR A 47 33.24 -28.51 0.78
N GLU A 48 34.04 -28.50 1.85
CA GLU A 48 33.96 -27.73 3.08
C GLU A 48 34.40 -26.26 3.00
N ASN A 49 33.91 -25.48 3.98
CA ASN A 49 34.51 -24.31 4.65
C ASN A 49 35.25 -23.26 3.83
N THR A 50 34.75 -22.01 3.83
CA THR A 50 35.55 -20.80 4.12
C THR A 50 34.66 -19.57 4.30
N GLU A 51 34.96 -18.77 5.33
CA GLU A 51 34.42 -17.43 5.57
C GLU A 51 34.70 -16.49 4.38
N SER A 52 33.73 -15.69 3.94
CA SER A 52 33.83 -14.22 3.85
C SER A 52 32.68 -13.58 3.06
N VAL A 53 32.00 -12.67 3.75
CA VAL A 53 31.37 -11.40 3.32
C VAL A 53 31.13 -11.18 1.81
N ALA A 54 29.85 -11.13 1.42
CA ALA A 54 29.34 -10.12 0.49
C ALA A 54 27.83 -9.92 0.69
N ASP A 55 27.48 -8.68 0.96
CA ASP A 55 26.15 -8.08 1.00
C ASP A 55 25.44 -8.29 -0.36
N GLU A 56 24.57 -9.29 -0.46
CA GLU A 56 23.52 -9.31 -1.49
C GLU A 56 22.18 -9.51 -0.80
N LYS A 57 21.66 -8.37 -0.33
CA LYS A 57 20.25 -8.18 0.02
C LYS A 57 19.39 -8.90 -1.04
N PRO A 58 18.58 -9.91 -0.69
CA PRO A 58 17.72 -10.57 -1.66
C PRO A 58 16.92 -9.49 -2.37
N ALA A 59 16.93 -9.51 -3.70
CA ALA A 59 16.04 -8.68 -4.51
C ALA A 59 14.63 -8.91 -3.97
N GLN A 60 14.16 -7.92 -3.23
CA GLN A 60 12.89 -8.00 -2.53
C GLN A 60 11.85 -8.02 -3.64
N GLU A 61 11.22 -9.19 -3.87
CA GLU A 61 9.99 -9.29 -4.66
C GLU A 61 9.14 -8.05 -4.37
N PRO A 62 8.52 -7.40 -5.37
CA PRO A 62 7.73 -6.20 -5.12
C PRO A 62 6.67 -6.55 -4.09
N ALA A 63 6.94 -6.16 -2.84
CA ALA A 63 6.23 -6.70 -1.69
C ALA A 63 4.74 -6.41 -1.88
N GLU A 64 3.96 -7.46 -2.10
CA GLU A 64 2.53 -7.32 -2.34
C GLU A 64 1.92 -6.52 -1.19
N LEU A 65 1.15 -5.48 -1.55
CA LEU A 65 0.44 -4.70 -0.55
C LEU A 65 -0.69 -5.55 0.00
N SER A 66 -0.80 -5.62 1.33
CA SER A 66 -2.03 -6.16 1.94
C SER A 66 -3.25 -5.31 1.55
N ASP A 67 -4.46 -5.89 1.61
CA ASP A 67 -5.71 -5.17 1.34
C ASP A 67 -5.82 -3.85 2.11
N ASP A 68 -5.45 -3.84 3.39
CA ASP A 68 -5.47 -2.62 4.22
C ASP A 68 -4.49 -1.56 3.71
N GLU A 69 -3.30 -1.97 3.27
CA GLU A 69 -2.29 -1.07 2.69
C GLU A 69 -2.75 -0.52 1.34
N PHE A 70 -3.49 -1.31 0.56
CA PHE A 70 -4.11 -0.84 -0.67
C PHE A 70 -5.11 0.30 -0.41
N TYR A 71 -5.93 0.21 0.64
CA TYR A 71 -6.89 1.30 0.96
C TYR A 71 -6.23 2.61 1.37
N VAL A 72 -5.07 2.56 2.05
CA VAL A 72 -4.33 3.78 2.43
C VAL A 72 -3.47 4.33 1.30
N SER A 73 -2.98 3.48 0.38
CA SER A 73 -2.17 3.93 -0.76
C SER A 73 -2.90 4.91 -1.68
N VAL A 74 -4.24 4.86 -1.72
CA VAL A 74 -5.10 5.86 -2.40
C VAL A 74 -4.83 7.28 -1.90
N TYR A 75 -4.55 7.42 -0.60
CA TYR A 75 -4.29 8.70 0.05
C TYR A 75 -2.79 9.00 0.17
N ILE A 76 -1.96 7.97 0.32
CA ILE A 76 -0.51 8.09 0.48
C ILE A 76 0.18 7.18 -0.57
N PRO A 77 0.40 7.67 -1.82
CA PRO A 77 0.91 6.85 -2.91
C PRO A 77 2.33 6.35 -2.71
N ASP A 78 3.17 7.11 -1.97
CA ASP A 78 4.53 6.68 -1.65
C ASP A 78 4.50 5.58 -0.57
N ILE A 79 4.87 4.37 -0.97
CA ILE A 79 4.86 3.18 -0.12
C ILE A 79 5.79 3.34 1.09
N LYS A 80 6.94 4.02 0.96
CA LYS A 80 7.86 4.23 2.08
C LYS A 80 7.24 5.14 3.12
N VAL A 81 6.60 6.23 2.67
CA VAL A 81 5.89 7.18 3.54
C VAL A 81 4.68 6.51 4.20
N MET A 82 3.88 5.78 3.43
CA MET A 82 2.74 5.00 3.96
C MET A 82 3.18 4.03 5.06
N ARG A 83 4.26 3.26 4.83
CA ARG A 83 4.79 2.31 5.82
C ARG A 83 5.32 3.01 7.08
N ALA A 84 5.93 4.19 6.95
CA ALA A 84 6.33 4.99 8.11
C ALA A 84 5.11 5.40 8.95
N TYR A 85 4.05 5.89 8.31
CA TYR A 85 2.81 6.24 9.00
C TYR A 85 2.08 5.03 9.59
N LYS A 86 2.12 3.87 8.94
CA LYS A 86 1.60 2.61 9.48
C LYS A 86 2.23 2.27 10.84
N ILE A 87 3.53 2.45 10.98
CA ILE A 87 4.24 2.22 12.26
C ILE A 87 3.74 3.20 13.33
N LEU A 88 3.67 4.50 13.00
CA LEU A 88 3.18 5.54 13.92
C LEU A 88 1.72 5.31 14.35
N LEU A 89 0.85 4.88 13.43
CA LEU A 89 -0.53 4.52 13.73
C LEU A 89 -0.60 3.31 14.67
N GLY A 90 0.28 2.33 14.47
CA GLY A 90 0.41 1.17 15.34
C GLY A 90 0.71 1.53 16.78
N GLU A 91 1.47 2.60 17.03
CA GLU A 91 1.83 3.12 18.36
C GLU A 91 0.71 3.87 19.08
N CYS A 92 -0.34 4.29 18.37
CA CYS A 92 -1.43 5.03 18.97
C CYS A 92 -2.25 4.15 19.94
N THR A 93 -2.37 4.62 21.19
CA THR A 93 -3.21 4.02 22.24
C THR A 93 -4.50 4.80 22.45
N THR A 94 -4.53 6.09 22.08
CA THR A 94 -5.70 6.97 22.19
C THR A 94 -6.09 7.62 20.87
N ALA A 95 -7.37 7.99 20.72
CA ALA A 95 -7.86 8.69 19.53
C ALA A 95 -7.19 10.07 19.33
N ARG A 96 -6.70 10.68 20.43
CA ARG A 96 -5.96 11.95 20.37
C ARG A 96 -4.58 11.75 19.74
N GLU A 97 -3.85 10.70 20.11
CA GLU A 97 -2.57 10.35 19.47
C GLU A 97 -2.75 10.08 17.98
N LEU A 98 -3.79 9.32 17.62
CA LEU A 98 -4.13 9.07 16.22
C LEU A 98 -4.39 10.38 15.47
N ALA A 99 -5.16 11.30 16.07
CA ALA A 99 -5.40 12.62 15.49
C ALA A 99 -4.11 13.43 15.30
N VAL A 100 -3.14 13.32 16.22
CA VAL A 100 -1.81 13.96 16.05
C VAL A 100 -1.05 13.36 14.87
N VAL A 101 -1.07 12.04 14.68
CA VAL A 101 -0.46 11.38 13.51
C VAL A 101 -1.12 11.84 12.22
N VAL A 102 -2.45 11.94 12.18
CA VAL A 102 -3.18 12.52 11.04
C VAL A 102 -2.79 13.98 10.80
N GLY A 103 -2.56 14.74 11.87
CA GLY A 103 -2.05 16.11 11.78
C GLY A 103 -0.65 16.21 11.17
N LYS A 104 0.20 15.18 11.37
CA LYS A 104 1.50 15.05 10.70
C LYS A 104 1.33 14.72 9.21
N MET A 105 0.46 13.76 8.87
CA MET A 105 0.12 13.46 7.47
C MET A 105 -0.36 14.70 6.72
N LEU A 106 -1.21 15.51 7.34
CA LEU A 106 -1.73 16.75 6.75
C LEU A 106 -0.64 17.82 6.52
N ALA A 107 0.45 17.78 7.30
CA ALA A 107 1.57 18.71 7.17
C ALA A 107 2.71 18.17 6.28
N ASP A 108 2.64 16.91 5.89
CA ASP A 108 3.66 16.22 5.11
C ASP A 108 3.40 16.40 3.61
N GLU A 109 4.32 17.06 2.91
CA GLU A 109 4.22 17.33 1.47
C GLU A 109 4.18 16.06 0.61
N ASN A 110 4.60 14.91 1.17
CA ASN A 110 4.52 13.61 0.49
C ASN A 110 3.11 13.00 0.56
N CYS A 111 2.25 13.48 1.47
CA CYS A 111 0.85 13.06 1.62
C CYS A 111 -0.11 13.95 0.82
N ARG A 112 0.16 14.19 -0.47
CA ARG A 112 -0.54 15.20 -1.30
C ARG A 112 -2.06 15.01 -1.41
N ASN A 113 -2.57 13.79 -1.24
CA ASN A 113 -4.01 13.50 -1.29
C ASN A 113 -4.68 13.60 0.09
N VAL A 114 -3.97 14.08 1.12
CA VAL A 114 -4.47 14.24 2.49
C VAL A 114 -4.65 15.72 2.80
N ASP A 115 -5.87 16.22 2.61
CA ASP A 115 -6.25 17.60 2.94
C ASP A 115 -7.21 17.69 4.15
N LYS A 116 -7.54 18.92 4.58
CA LYS A 116 -8.42 19.19 5.74
C LYS A 116 -9.82 18.56 5.63
N HIS A 117 -10.36 18.42 4.42
CA HIS A 117 -11.64 17.76 4.18
C HIS A 117 -11.49 16.25 4.10
N THR A 118 -10.37 15.75 3.58
CA THR A 118 -10.11 14.31 3.49
C THR A 118 -9.94 13.69 4.87
N VAL A 119 -9.17 14.33 5.77
CA VAL A 119 -8.88 13.78 7.11
C VAL A 119 -10.11 13.60 8.01
N VAL A 120 -11.20 14.32 7.73
CA VAL A 120 -12.45 14.22 8.51
C VAL A 120 -13.46 13.22 7.92
N LYS A 121 -13.22 12.71 6.71
CA LYS A 121 -14.13 11.74 6.05
C LYS A 121 -14.11 10.39 6.75
N ALA A 122 -15.28 9.76 6.82
CA ALA A 122 -15.42 8.43 7.41
C ALA A 122 -14.57 7.38 6.67
N ALA A 123 -14.47 7.46 5.34
CA ALA A 123 -13.70 6.51 4.53
C ALA A 123 -12.21 6.55 4.86
N PHE A 124 -11.62 7.75 4.93
CA PHE A 124 -10.23 7.94 5.33
C PHE A 124 -9.98 7.44 6.76
N ILE A 125 -10.82 7.82 7.72
CA ILE A 125 -10.66 7.34 9.10
C ILE A 125 -10.76 5.81 9.17
N LYS A 126 -11.68 5.21 8.42
CA LYS A 126 -11.82 3.75 8.33
C LYS A 126 -10.57 3.08 7.77
N SER A 127 -9.92 3.64 6.75
CA SER A 127 -8.70 3.05 6.20
C SER A 127 -7.51 3.09 7.17
N LEU A 128 -7.52 3.97 8.17
CA LEU A 128 -6.44 4.02 9.18
C LEU A 128 -6.62 3.02 10.33
N LEU A 129 -7.87 2.63 10.62
CA LEU A 129 -8.20 1.79 11.79
C LEU A 129 -7.49 0.42 11.82
N PRO A 130 -7.29 -0.31 10.70
CA PRO A 130 -6.58 -1.58 10.71
C PRO A 130 -5.13 -1.48 11.24
N PHE A 131 -4.53 -0.29 11.16
CA PHE A 131 -3.17 -0.05 11.64
C PHE A 131 -3.12 0.36 13.11
N ALA A 132 -4.19 0.92 13.67
CA ALA A 132 -4.28 1.38 15.05
C ALA A 132 -4.57 0.23 16.05
N LYS A 133 -3.78 -0.85 16.00
CA LYS A 133 -4.03 -2.11 16.73
C LYS A 133 -3.98 -1.98 18.26
N ARG A 134 -3.29 -0.96 18.79
CA ARG A 134 -3.11 -0.72 20.23
C ARG A 134 -4.13 0.25 20.81
N LEU A 135 -5.10 0.70 20.03
CA LEU A 135 -6.08 1.67 20.47
C LEU A 135 -6.99 1.06 21.56
N VAL A 136 -6.81 1.48 22.81
CA VAL A 136 -7.54 0.91 23.96
C VAL A 136 -8.93 1.51 24.14
N SER A 137 -9.16 2.72 23.63
CA SER A 137 -10.44 3.41 23.72
C SER A 137 -10.61 4.46 22.62
N GLY A 138 -11.87 4.78 22.31
CA GLY A 138 -12.19 5.87 21.40
C GLY A 138 -11.99 5.56 19.90
N GLY A 139 -11.96 4.28 19.51
CA GLY A 139 -11.79 3.83 18.12
C GLY A 139 -13.00 4.01 17.20
N THR A 140 -14.08 4.64 17.68
CA THR A 140 -15.20 4.96 16.80
C THR A 140 -14.81 6.09 15.85
N ILE A 141 -15.30 6.02 14.62
CA ILE A 141 -15.06 7.05 13.60
C ILE A 141 -15.49 8.43 14.10
N ALA A 142 -16.61 8.51 14.83
CA ALA A 142 -17.12 9.77 15.37
C ALA A 142 -16.15 10.39 16.39
N ASN A 143 -15.58 9.58 17.29
CA ASN A 143 -14.65 10.07 18.29
C ASN A 143 -13.30 10.49 17.67
N ILE A 144 -12.75 9.68 16.76
CA ILE A 144 -11.52 10.04 16.03
C ILE A 144 -11.73 11.35 15.24
N ARG A 145 -12.86 11.47 14.54
CA ARG A 145 -13.20 12.70 13.80
C ARG A 145 -13.27 13.91 14.72
N ALA A 146 -13.87 13.77 15.90
CA ALA A 146 -13.93 14.85 16.88
C ALA A 146 -12.53 15.30 17.31
N GLN A 147 -11.61 14.37 17.58
CA GLN A 147 -10.22 14.69 17.94
C GLN A 147 -9.45 15.36 16.79
N ILE A 148 -9.65 14.90 15.55
CA ILE A 148 -9.07 15.54 14.36
C ILE A 148 -9.61 16.97 14.24
N ASN A 149 -10.92 17.18 14.34
CA ASN A 149 -11.53 18.51 14.29
C ASN A 149 -11.01 19.45 15.39
N ASN A 150 -10.88 18.96 16.63
CA ASN A 150 -10.33 19.75 17.74
C ASN A 150 -8.89 20.18 17.46
N MET A 151 -8.07 19.28 16.89
CA MET A 151 -6.70 19.57 16.48
C MET A 151 -6.66 20.61 15.34
N LEU A 152 -7.54 20.49 14.35
CA LEU A 152 -7.65 21.45 13.23
C LEU A 152 -8.12 22.84 13.68
N ALA A 153 -9.00 22.90 14.69
CA ALA A 153 -9.51 24.16 15.25
C ALA A 153 -8.48 24.87 16.13
N SER A 154 -7.47 24.16 16.61
CA SER A 154 -6.41 24.69 17.48
C SER A 154 -5.15 25.14 16.71
N LYS A 155 -5.22 25.15 15.37
CA LYS A 155 -4.10 25.46 14.46
C LYS A 155 -4.23 26.85 13.85
#